data_AF-A0A953WSY5-F1
#
_entry.id   AF-A0A953WSY5-F1
#
_cell.length_a   1.000
_cell.length_b   1.000
_cell.length_c   1.000
_cell.angle_alpha   90.00
_cell.angle_beta   90.00
_cell.angle_gamma   90.00
#
_symmetry.space_group_name_H-M   'P 1'
#
loop_
_entity.id
_entity.type
_entity.pdbx_description
1 polymer ?
#
loop_
_entity_poly.entity_id
_entity_poly.type
_entity_poly.pdbx_seq_one_letter_code
_entity_poly.pdbx_strand_id
1 'polypeptide(L)'
;MIARLTERDPDEHHRVATPLELFVDLASVIAIASAAAGLHHALAEGHYAEGLLVFLITFFAIWLAWLNYTWFASAFDDGSLSFKLATFVFLSGSLVMAAGVTEFTHIHLIRVMVIGYVIMRLAMVYLWFAAARGSERYRKTCLRYGGSILAVQVYWVILGLFLWQWTVPMLGLFAIGAILELIIPFWSERAGMTPWHRHHIMERYGLLTIIVLGETLLSTSFALRETFDAGEVDLAL
;
A
#
# COMPACT_ATOMS: atom_id res chain seq x y z
N MET A 1 -2.74 23.26 10.01
CA MET A 1 -2.36 24.04 8.81
C MET A 1 -1.61 23.10 7.88
N ILE A 2 -2.00 22.97 6.60
CA ILE A 2 -1.33 22.07 5.64
C ILE A 2 0.09 22.58 5.37
N ALA A 3 1.09 21.70 5.31
CA ALA A 3 2.49 22.07 5.01
C ALA A 3 2.68 22.55 3.55
N ARG A 4 3.89 23.01 3.20
CA ARG A 4 4.28 23.35 1.82
C ARG A 4 5.45 22.45 1.44
N LEU A 5 5.24 21.49 0.53
CA LEU A 5 6.30 20.58 0.09
C LEU A 5 6.91 21.08 -1.22
N THR A 6 8.24 20.99 -1.32
CA THR A 6 9.00 21.36 -2.50
C THR A 6 9.16 20.20 -3.47
N GLU A 7 9.33 20.53 -4.75
CA GLU A 7 9.70 19.59 -5.80
C GLU A 7 11.11 19.06 -5.55
N ARG A 8 11.34 17.79 -5.89
CA ARG A 8 12.69 17.23 -6.00
C ARG A 8 13.27 17.48 -7.38
N ASP A 9 14.60 17.47 -7.45
CA ASP A 9 15.34 17.49 -8.71
C ASP A 9 15.29 16.08 -9.36
N PRO A 10 14.68 15.93 -10.56
CA PRO A 10 14.65 14.64 -11.26
C PRO A 10 16.03 14.13 -11.70
N ASP A 11 17.02 15.02 -11.81
CA ASP A 11 18.36 14.72 -12.33
C ASP A 11 19.43 14.62 -11.21
N GLU A 12 19.01 14.52 -9.93
CA GLU A 12 19.91 14.40 -8.79
C GLU A 12 20.83 13.16 -8.90
N HIS A 13 22.11 13.40 -9.24
CA HIS A 13 23.11 12.34 -9.31
C HIS A 13 23.31 11.66 -7.95
N HIS A 14 23.24 10.32 -7.93
CA HIS A 14 23.32 9.46 -6.74
C HIS A 14 22.14 9.53 -5.76
N ARG A 15 20.92 9.82 -6.24
CA ARG A 15 19.71 9.63 -5.45
C ARG A 15 19.54 8.16 -5.05
N VAL A 16 19.56 7.90 -3.74
CA VAL A 16 19.31 6.58 -3.12
C VAL A 16 18.07 6.62 -2.22
N ALA A 17 17.50 5.44 -1.95
CA ALA A 17 16.38 5.31 -1.03
C ALA A 17 16.76 5.75 0.40
N THR A 18 15.95 6.62 1.00
CA THR A 18 16.18 7.03 2.39
C THR A 18 15.77 5.93 3.38
N PRO A 19 16.32 5.91 4.61
CA PRO A 19 15.87 4.96 5.64
C PRO A 19 14.36 5.02 5.91
N LEU A 20 13.74 6.20 5.80
CA LEU A 20 12.30 6.36 5.99
C LEU A 20 11.51 5.72 4.85
N GLU A 21 11.95 5.91 3.61
CA GLU A 21 11.35 5.25 2.45
C GLU A 21 11.48 3.71 2.60
N LEU A 22 12.66 3.20 3.00
CA LEU A 22 12.86 1.77 3.25
C LEU A 22 11.94 1.23 4.36
N PHE A 23 11.68 2.04 5.38
CA PHE A 23 10.76 1.65 6.44
C PHE A 23 9.31 1.54 5.95
N VAL A 24 8.92 2.37 4.98
CA VAL A 24 7.62 2.24 4.28
C VAL A 24 7.55 0.96 3.45
N ASP A 25 8.64 0.56 2.76
CA ASP A 25 8.67 -0.73 2.05
C ASP A 25 8.46 -1.88 3.04
N LEU A 26 9.23 -1.89 4.13
CA LEU A 26 9.14 -2.94 5.14
C LEU A 26 7.72 -3.07 5.70
N ALA A 27 7.09 -1.95 6.09
CA ALA A 27 5.73 -1.98 6.61
C ALA A 27 4.68 -2.43 5.57
N SER A 28 4.92 -2.13 4.29
CA SER A 28 4.06 -2.58 3.19
C SER A 28 4.23 -4.09 2.96
N VAL A 29 5.47 -4.61 3.04
CA VAL A 29 5.73 -6.06 2.96
C VAL A 29 5.12 -6.80 4.12
N ILE A 30 5.20 -6.28 5.36
CA ILE A 30 4.54 -6.89 6.52
C ILE A 30 3.03 -7.04 6.28
N ALA A 31 2.38 -6.04 5.68
CA ALA A 31 0.97 -6.12 5.34
C ALA A 31 0.68 -7.14 4.21
N ILE A 32 1.54 -7.22 3.19
CA ILE A 32 1.44 -8.22 2.12
C ILE A 32 1.64 -9.64 2.66
N ALA A 33 2.63 -9.83 3.53
CA ALA A 33 2.92 -11.10 4.20
C ALA A 33 1.75 -11.56 5.04
N SER A 34 1.15 -10.63 5.80
CA SER A 34 -0.06 -10.88 6.57
C SER A 34 -1.20 -11.33 5.65
N ALA A 35 -1.45 -10.60 4.54
CA ALA A 35 -2.43 -10.99 3.52
C ALA A 35 -2.22 -12.43 3.01
N ALA A 36 -0.96 -12.81 2.72
CA ALA A 36 -0.61 -14.15 2.26
C ALA A 36 -0.82 -15.22 3.34
N ALA A 37 -0.52 -14.91 4.61
CA ALA A 37 -0.78 -15.82 5.73
C ALA A 37 -2.28 -16.08 5.91
N GLY A 38 -3.12 -15.04 5.81
CA GLY A 38 -4.57 -15.20 5.84
C GLY A 38 -5.09 -16.04 4.67
N LEU A 39 -4.48 -15.92 3.48
CA LEU A 39 -4.80 -16.79 2.34
C LEU A 39 -4.50 -18.26 2.66
N HIS A 40 -3.32 -18.54 3.22
CA HIS A 40 -2.94 -19.89 3.61
C HIS A 40 -3.96 -20.53 4.56
N HIS A 41 -4.42 -19.78 5.57
CA HIS A 41 -5.46 -20.24 6.49
C HIS A 41 -6.78 -20.53 5.77
N ALA A 42 -7.25 -19.62 4.91
CA ALA A 42 -8.48 -19.83 4.14
C ALA A 42 -8.40 -21.05 3.20
N LEU A 43 -7.23 -21.33 2.61
CA LEU A 43 -6.99 -22.52 1.81
C LEU A 43 -7.03 -23.80 2.66
N ALA A 44 -6.48 -23.76 3.87
CA ALA A 44 -6.48 -24.89 4.80
C ALA A 44 -7.89 -25.25 5.29
N GLU A 45 -8.77 -24.25 5.44
CA GLU A 45 -10.18 -24.44 5.82
C GLU A 45 -11.09 -24.81 4.62
N GLY A 46 -10.56 -24.89 3.40
CA GLY A 46 -11.32 -25.23 2.19
C GLY A 46 -12.06 -24.04 1.55
N HIS A 47 -11.84 -22.82 2.02
CA HIS A 47 -12.42 -21.57 1.49
C HIS A 47 -11.60 -20.99 0.32
N TYR A 48 -11.34 -21.80 -0.71
CA TYR A 48 -10.39 -21.46 -1.79
C TYR A 48 -10.72 -20.16 -2.55
N ALA A 49 -11.95 -20.04 -3.05
CA ALA A 49 -12.35 -18.91 -3.90
C ALA A 49 -12.45 -17.59 -3.12
N GLU A 50 -13.04 -17.65 -1.92
CA GLU A 50 -13.19 -16.49 -1.04
C GLU A 50 -11.83 -16.02 -0.53
N GLY A 51 -10.99 -16.94 -0.04
CA GLY A 51 -9.64 -16.63 0.41
C GLY A 51 -8.81 -15.95 -0.69
N LEU A 52 -8.83 -16.50 -1.91
CA LEU A 52 -8.12 -15.92 -3.04
C LEU A 52 -8.64 -14.52 -3.40
N LEU A 53 -9.97 -14.33 -3.43
CA LEU A 53 -10.57 -13.04 -3.72
C LEU A 53 -10.16 -11.98 -2.69
N VAL A 54 -10.28 -12.30 -1.40
CA VAL A 54 -9.93 -11.38 -0.32
C VAL A 54 -8.43 -11.06 -0.35
N PHE A 55 -7.58 -12.05 -0.59
CA PHE A 55 -6.14 -11.83 -0.78
C PHE A 55 -5.86 -10.85 -1.92
N LEU A 56 -6.44 -11.08 -3.11
CA LEU A 56 -6.20 -10.23 -4.28
C LEU A 56 -6.65 -8.78 -4.03
N ILE A 57 -7.79 -8.59 -3.38
CA ILE A 57 -8.30 -7.26 -3.01
C ILE A 57 -7.37 -6.57 -2.02
N THR A 58 -6.95 -7.30 -0.98
CA THR A 58 -6.06 -6.80 0.08
C THR A 58 -4.70 -6.43 -0.49
N PHE A 59 -4.10 -7.34 -1.26
CA PHE A 59 -2.84 -7.13 -1.96
C PHE A 59 -2.93 -5.92 -2.90
N PHE A 60 -3.99 -5.84 -3.71
CA PHE A 60 -4.20 -4.72 -4.63
C PHE A 60 -4.27 -3.39 -3.89
N ALA A 61 -4.99 -3.32 -2.76
CA ALA A 61 -5.10 -2.12 -1.95
C ALA A 61 -3.74 -1.67 -1.36
N ILE A 62 -2.98 -2.61 -0.77
CA ILE A 62 -1.63 -2.31 -0.22
C ILE A 62 -0.70 -1.86 -1.34
N TRP A 63 -0.64 -2.64 -2.42
CA TRP A 63 0.23 -2.40 -3.55
C TRP A 63 -0.05 -1.05 -4.21
N LEU A 64 -1.32 -0.70 -4.40
CA LEU A 64 -1.73 0.58 -4.98
C LEU A 64 -1.35 1.76 -4.06
N ALA A 65 -1.56 1.63 -2.75
CA ALA A 65 -1.17 2.67 -1.80
C ALA A 65 0.36 2.86 -1.75
N TRP A 66 1.11 1.76 -1.73
CA TRP A 66 2.58 1.77 -1.80
C TRP A 66 3.08 2.38 -3.11
N LEU A 67 2.46 2.05 -4.24
CA LEU A 67 2.81 2.61 -5.54
C LEU A 67 2.61 4.13 -5.50
N ASN A 68 1.45 4.61 -5.01
CA ASN A 68 1.21 6.05 -4.91
C ASN A 68 2.24 6.76 -4.01
N TYR A 69 2.55 6.19 -2.84
CA TYR A 69 3.59 6.74 -1.95
C TYR A 69 4.95 6.81 -2.65
N THR A 70 5.37 5.72 -3.28
CA THR A 70 6.72 5.59 -3.86
C THR A 70 6.94 6.59 -4.99
N TRP A 71 5.95 6.73 -5.88
CA TRP A 71 6.00 7.73 -6.95
C TRP A 71 5.92 9.16 -6.40
N PHE A 72 5.10 9.40 -5.36
CA PHE A 72 5.04 10.70 -4.70
C PHE A 72 6.37 11.10 -4.07
N ALA A 73 6.97 10.22 -3.26
CA ALA A 73 8.22 10.48 -2.54
C ALA A 73 9.43 10.67 -3.48
N SER A 74 9.36 10.11 -4.69
CA SER A 74 10.34 10.38 -5.75
C SER A 74 10.22 11.82 -6.27
N ALA A 75 9.00 12.36 -6.38
CA ALA A 75 8.74 13.68 -6.94
C ALA A 75 8.76 14.82 -5.91
N PHE A 76 8.35 14.56 -4.66
CA PHE A 76 8.19 15.58 -3.62
C PHE A 76 8.67 15.07 -2.27
N ASP A 77 9.58 15.81 -1.65
CA ASP A 77 10.04 15.64 -0.28
C ASP A 77 10.90 16.85 0.09
N ASP A 78 10.60 17.48 1.21
CA ASP A 78 11.32 18.65 1.74
C ASP A 78 12.09 18.31 3.04
N GLY A 79 12.10 17.04 3.46
CA GLY A 79 12.69 16.57 4.72
C GLY A 79 11.99 17.09 5.98
N SER A 80 10.85 17.78 5.83
CA SER A 80 10.16 18.45 6.94
C SER A 80 9.60 17.46 7.95
N LEU A 81 9.38 17.96 9.18
CA LEU A 81 8.67 17.19 10.21
C LEU A 81 7.26 16.81 9.74
N SER A 82 6.58 17.68 8.98
CA SER A 82 5.25 17.40 8.45
C SER A 82 5.23 16.25 7.45
N PHE A 83 6.22 16.18 6.55
CA PHE A 83 6.38 15.05 5.64
C PHE A 83 6.62 13.75 6.43
N LYS A 84 7.58 13.77 7.36
CA LYS A 84 7.91 12.60 8.19
C LYS A 84 6.72 12.10 8.99
N LEU A 85 5.97 12.98 9.65
CA LEU A 85 4.77 12.61 10.41
C LEU A 85 3.70 12.02 9.50
N ALA A 86 3.46 12.60 8.32
CA ALA A 86 2.50 12.05 7.36
C ALA A 86 2.95 10.66 6.88
N THR A 87 4.24 10.45 6.65
CA THR A 87 4.80 9.13 6.32
C THR A 87 4.63 8.14 7.47
N PHE A 88 4.84 8.54 8.73
CA PHE A 88 4.57 7.67 9.88
C PHE A 88 3.08 7.31 10.02
N VAL A 89 2.17 8.24 9.69
CA VAL A 89 0.73 7.94 9.62
C VAL A 89 0.42 6.97 8.49
N PHE A 90 1.04 7.14 7.32
CA PHE A 90 0.91 6.16 6.24
C PHE A 90 1.37 4.76 6.68
N LEU A 91 2.52 4.71 7.35
CA LEU A 91 3.14 3.47 7.83
C LEU A 91 2.26 2.78 8.87
N SER A 92 1.70 3.54 9.83
CA SER A 92 0.78 2.98 10.82
C SER A 92 -0.50 2.43 10.17
N GLY A 93 -1.01 3.09 9.13
CA GLY A 93 -2.13 2.58 8.34
C GLY A 93 -1.85 1.21 7.71
N SER A 94 -0.63 1.01 7.18
CA SER A 94 -0.18 -0.29 6.65
C SER A 94 -0.16 -1.38 7.73
N LEU A 95 0.35 -1.06 8.92
CA LEU A 95 0.39 -2.01 10.04
C LEU A 95 -0.99 -2.33 10.61
N VAL A 96 -1.90 -1.34 10.68
CA VAL A 96 -3.30 -1.56 11.04
C VAL A 96 -3.96 -2.48 10.02
N MET A 97 -3.67 -2.29 8.74
CA MET A 97 -4.17 -3.15 7.68
C MET A 97 -3.66 -4.58 7.82
N ALA A 98 -2.37 -4.76 8.14
CA ALA A 98 -1.76 -6.06 8.43
C ALA A 98 -2.45 -6.77 9.62
N ALA A 99 -2.73 -6.03 10.70
CA ALA A 99 -3.41 -6.55 11.89
C ALA A 99 -4.86 -6.99 11.60
N GLY A 100 -5.51 -6.43 10.58
CA GLY A 100 -6.87 -6.80 10.18
C GLY A 100 -6.97 -8.12 9.42
N VAL A 101 -5.86 -8.79 9.11
CA VAL A 101 -5.85 -10.00 8.27
C VAL A 101 -6.06 -11.29 9.07
N THR A 102 -5.90 -11.27 10.39
CA THR A 102 -5.73 -12.51 11.18
C THR A 102 -6.89 -13.51 11.08
N GLU A 103 -8.12 -13.10 10.75
CA GLU A 103 -9.23 -14.03 10.46
C GLU A 103 -10.20 -13.41 9.44
N PHE A 104 -10.16 -13.86 8.18
CA PHE A 104 -11.01 -13.34 7.10
C PHE A 104 -12.52 -13.64 7.26
N THR A 105 -12.90 -14.38 8.30
CA THR A 105 -14.27 -14.82 8.59
C THR A 105 -15.05 -13.82 9.45
N HIS A 106 -14.37 -12.91 10.15
CA HIS A 106 -15.01 -11.95 11.05
C HIS A 106 -15.12 -10.55 10.44
N ILE A 107 -16.37 -10.07 10.27
CA ILE A 107 -16.71 -8.72 9.76
C ILE A 107 -15.92 -7.61 10.49
N HIS A 108 -15.59 -7.80 11.77
CA HIS A 108 -14.80 -6.86 12.56
C HIS A 108 -13.38 -6.65 12.04
N LEU A 109 -12.72 -7.72 11.59
CA LEU A 109 -11.33 -7.68 11.11
C LEU A 109 -11.23 -7.01 9.74
N ILE A 110 -12.27 -7.17 8.91
CA ILE A 110 -12.31 -6.47 7.63
C ILE A 110 -12.54 -4.97 7.79
N ARG A 111 -13.26 -4.54 8.84
CA ARG A 111 -13.32 -3.10 9.21
C ARG A 111 -11.95 -2.56 9.61
N VAL A 112 -11.16 -3.32 10.36
CA VAL A 112 -9.79 -2.92 10.73
C VAL A 112 -8.93 -2.72 9.47
N MET A 113 -9.02 -3.65 8.51
CA MET A 113 -8.34 -3.53 7.23
C MET A 113 -8.74 -2.26 6.46
N VAL A 114 -10.05 -1.97 6.36
CA VAL A 114 -10.57 -0.76 5.71
C VAL A 114 -10.10 0.51 6.43
N ILE A 115 -10.09 0.50 7.77
CA ILE A 115 -9.59 1.63 8.57
C ILE A 115 -8.10 1.86 8.29
N GLY A 116 -7.29 0.80 8.25
CA GLY A 116 -5.87 0.89 7.89
C GLY A 116 -5.67 1.53 6.51
N TYR A 117 -6.42 1.07 5.52
CA TYR A 117 -6.39 1.64 4.17
C TYR A 117 -6.82 3.12 4.14
N VAL A 118 -7.88 3.50 4.86
CA VAL A 118 -8.31 4.91 4.99
C VAL A 118 -7.20 5.76 5.60
N ILE A 119 -6.52 5.28 6.65
CA ILE A 119 -5.39 5.99 7.29
C ILE A 119 -4.27 6.26 6.27
N MET A 120 -3.86 5.22 5.52
CA MET A 120 -2.84 5.36 4.47
C MET A 120 -3.25 6.41 3.43
N ARG A 121 -4.51 6.38 3.00
CA ARG A 121 -5.01 7.23 1.92
C ARG A 121 -5.20 8.67 2.36
N LEU A 122 -5.63 8.93 3.59
CA LEU A 122 -5.70 10.29 4.13
C LEU A 122 -4.31 10.90 4.29
N ALA A 123 -3.30 10.11 4.65
CA ALA A 123 -1.90 10.56 4.64
C ALA A 123 -1.45 10.96 3.22
N MET A 124 -1.77 10.15 2.20
CA MET A 124 -1.50 10.50 0.80
C MET A 124 -2.21 11.78 0.35
N VAL A 125 -3.50 11.93 0.65
CA VAL A 125 -4.27 13.12 0.31
C VAL A 125 -3.65 14.37 0.95
N TYR A 126 -3.23 14.28 2.22
CA TYR A 126 -2.54 15.35 2.89
C TYR A 126 -1.23 15.73 2.18
N LEU A 127 -0.41 14.74 1.82
CA LEU A 127 0.86 14.95 1.12
C LEU A 127 0.65 15.62 -0.25
N TRP A 128 -0.33 15.17 -1.04
CA TRP A 128 -0.66 15.78 -2.33
C TRP A 128 -1.13 17.23 -2.20
N PHE A 129 -1.96 17.56 -1.20
CA PHE A 129 -2.35 18.94 -0.96
C PHE A 129 -1.22 19.81 -0.41
N ALA A 130 -0.30 19.23 0.36
CA ALA A 130 0.90 19.93 0.81
C ALA A 130 1.86 20.23 -0.35
N ALA A 131 2.02 19.30 -1.30
CA ALA A 131 2.75 19.52 -2.55
C ALA A 131 2.08 20.58 -3.43
N ALA A 132 0.75 20.54 -3.56
CA ALA A 132 0.00 21.57 -4.30
C ALA A 132 0.19 22.99 -3.75
N ARG A 133 0.50 23.12 -2.46
CA ARG A 133 0.76 24.41 -1.81
C ARG A 133 2.21 24.87 -1.92
N GLY A 134 3.16 23.97 -2.09
CA GLY A 134 4.59 24.30 -2.16
C GLY A 134 5.14 24.38 -3.59
N SER A 135 4.48 23.75 -4.56
CA SER A 135 4.83 23.79 -5.99
C SER A 135 3.76 24.55 -6.78
N GLU A 136 4.11 25.72 -7.33
CA GLU A 136 3.21 26.41 -8.28
C GLU A 136 3.14 25.69 -9.64
N ARG A 137 4.26 25.13 -10.09
CA ARG A 137 4.40 24.45 -11.38
C ARG A 137 3.51 23.21 -11.49
N TYR A 138 3.47 22.37 -10.45
CA TYR A 138 2.69 21.13 -10.43
C TYR A 138 1.41 21.24 -9.60
N ARG A 139 1.03 22.45 -9.15
CA ARG A 139 -0.15 22.69 -8.32
C ARG A 139 -1.41 21.99 -8.84
N LYS A 140 -1.67 22.12 -10.14
CA LYS A 140 -2.85 21.52 -10.78
C LYS A 140 -2.80 19.99 -10.75
N THR A 141 -1.65 19.39 -11.06
CA THR A 141 -1.44 17.93 -10.99
C THR A 141 -1.62 17.42 -9.56
N CYS A 142 -1.04 18.09 -8.58
CA CYS A 142 -1.14 17.71 -7.17
C CYS A 142 -2.58 17.84 -6.62
N LEU A 143 -3.31 18.90 -7.00
CA LEU A 143 -4.74 19.03 -6.65
C LEU A 143 -5.59 17.93 -7.30
N ARG A 144 -5.28 17.53 -8.53
CA ARG A 144 -5.96 16.43 -9.22
C ARG A 144 -5.72 15.10 -8.52
N TYR A 145 -4.48 14.79 -8.15
CA TYR A 145 -4.18 13.60 -7.36
C TYR A 145 -4.91 13.60 -6.03
N GLY A 146 -4.70 14.63 -5.20
CA GLY A 146 -5.33 14.72 -3.88
C GLY A 146 -6.85 14.66 -3.93
N GLY A 147 -7.47 15.38 -4.87
CA GLY A 147 -8.92 15.38 -5.06
C GLY A 147 -9.49 14.05 -5.55
N SER A 148 -8.82 13.40 -6.52
CA SER A 148 -9.29 12.12 -7.05
C SER A 148 -9.13 10.99 -6.05
N ILE A 149 -7.98 10.94 -5.37
CA ILE A 149 -7.71 9.96 -4.31
C ILE A 149 -8.76 10.09 -3.21
N LEU A 150 -9.08 11.32 -2.80
CA LEU A 150 -10.12 11.57 -1.81
C LEU A 150 -11.52 11.18 -2.29
N ALA A 151 -11.88 11.52 -3.54
CA ALA A 151 -13.18 11.16 -4.11
C ALA A 151 -13.37 9.64 -4.19
N VAL A 152 -12.34 8.92 -4.65
CA VAL A 152 -12.37 7.45 -4.71
C VAL A 152 -12.31 6.84 -3.30
N GLN A 153 -11.64 7.49 -2.34
CA GLN A 153 -11.68 7.06 -0.95
C GLN A 153 -13.09 7.12 -0.36
N VAL A 154 -13.82 8.20 -0.63
CA VAL A 154 -15.22 8.34 -0.22
C VAL A 154 -16.08 7.25 -0.87
N TYR A 155 -15.85 6.97 -2.15
CA TYR A 155 -16.49 5.86 -2.86
C TYR A 155 -16.26 4.51 -2.14
N TRP A 156 -15.01 4.18 -1.80
CA TRP A 156 -14.69 2.94 -1.09
C TRP A 156 -15.33 2.86 0.30
N VAL A 157 -15.34 3.96 1.05
CA VAL A 157 -15.97 4.00 2.38
C VAL A 157 -17.48 3.79 2.28
N ILE A 158 -18.15 4.43 1.32
CA ILE A 158 -19.58 4.22 1.08
C ILE A 158 -19.85 2.76 0.69
N LEU A 159 -19.06 2.23 -0.23
CA LEU A 159 -19.18 0.85 -0.68
C LEU A 159 -18.99 -0.14 0.49
N GLY A 160 -17.98 0.06 1.33
CA GLY A 160 -17.69 -0.78 2.50
C GLY A 160 -18.72 -0.65 3.63
N LEU A 161 -19.28 0.53 3.89
CA LEU A 161 -20.24 0.72 4.98
C LEU A 161 -21.65 0.21 4.64
N PHE A 162 -22.09 0.37 3.39
CA PHE A 162 -23.48 0.14 3.00
C PHE A 162 -23.71 -1.14 2.18
N LEU A 163 -22.66 -1.73 1.59
CA LEU A 163 -22.81 -2.77 0.57
C LEU A 163 -21.92 -4.00 0.79
N TRP A 164 -21.55 -4.34 2.02
CA TRP A 164 -20.59 -5.42 2.40
C TRP A 164 -20.87 -6.85 1.86
N GLN A 165 -21.92 -7.08 1.08
CA GLN A 165 -22.28 -8.40 0.58
C GLN A 165 -21.53 -8.75 -0.72
N TRP A 166 -20.84 -9.91 -0.74
CA TRP A 166 -20.14 -10.47 -1.91
C TRP A 166 -21.09 -10.97 -3.00
N THR A 167 -21.85 -10.05 -3.58
CA THR A 167 -22.79 -10.31 -4.67
C THR A 167 -22.19 -9.92 -6.02
N VAL A 168 -22.68 -10.48 -7.12
CA VAL A 168 -22.21 -10.13 -8.49
C VAL A 168 -22.25 -8.62 -8.77
N PRO A 169 -23.31 -7.87 -8.39
CA PRO A 169 -23.31 -6.41 -8.55
C PRO A 169 -22.21 -5.71 -7.75
N MET A 170 -21.88 -6.23 -6.56
CA MET A 170 -20.82 -5.68 -5.71
C MET A 170 -19.44 -5.85 -6.34
N LEU A 171 -19.17 -7.01 -6.96
CA LEU A 171 -17.93 -7.22 -7.70
C LEU A 171 -17.80 -6.24 -8.88
N GLY A 172 -18.91 -5.92 -9.55
CA GLY A 172 -18.95 -4.89 -10.59
C GLY A 172 -18.61 -3.49 -10.06
N LEU A 173 -19.18 -3.10 -8.91
CA LEU A 173 -18.86 -1.84 -8.24
C LEU A 173 -17.39 -1.81 -7.78
N PHE A 174 -16.89 -2.91 -7.23
CA PHE A 174 -15.47 -3.02 -6.89
C PHE A 174 -14.58 -2.81 -8.11
N ALA A 175 -14.89 -3.49 -9.23
CA ALA A 175 -14.14 -3.34 -10.47
C ALA A 175 -14.16 -1.89 -11.00
N ILE A 176 -15.30 -1.20 -10.90
CA ILE A 176 -15.38 0.24 -11.25
C ILE A 176 -14.45 1.06 -10.35
N GLY A 177 -14.48 0.83 -9.03
CA GLY A 177 -13.58 1.50 -8.09
C GLY A 177 -12.09 1.26 -8.42
N ALA A 178 -11.73 0.01 -8.69
CA ALA A 178 -10.36 -0.35 -9.07
C ALA A 178 -9.93 0.30 -10.38
N ILE A 179 -10.81 0.37 -11.38
CA ILE A 179 -10.55 1.08 -12.63
C ILE A 179 -10.37 2.57 -12.38
N LEU A 180 -11.21 3.19 -11.54
CA LEU A 180 -11.07 4.60 -11.17
C LEU A 180 -9.70 4.87 -10.55
N GLU A 181 -9.24 4.03 -9.62
CA GLU A 181 -7.90 4.13 -9.02
C GLU A 181 -6.78 4.10 -10.07
N LEU A 182 -6.86 3.17 -11.02
CA LEU A 182 -5.85 3.02 -12.09
C LEU A 182 -5.86 4.21 -13.07
N ILE A 183 -7.00 4.90 -13.21
CA ILE A 183 -7.13 6.09 -14.07
C ILE A 183 -6.57 7.35 -13.39
N ILE A 184 -6.50 7.40 -12.05
CA ILE A 184 -6.06 8.60 -11.31
C ILE A 184 -4.73 9.16 -11.83
N PRO A 185 -3.64 8.37 -11.96
CA PRO A 185 -2.37 8.89 -12.43
C PRO A 185 -2.46 9.43 -13.85
N PHE A 186 -3.09 8.67 -14.75
CA PHE A 186 -3.24 9.06 -16.15
C PHE A 186 -4.04 10.36 -16.31
N TRP A 187 -5.06 10.59 -15.49
CA TRP A 187 -5.84 11.83 -15.51
C TRP A 187 -5.11 13.00 -14.84
N SER A 188 -4.42 12.74 -13.73
CA SER A 188 -3.74 13.77 -12.95
C SER A 188 -2.53 14.31 -13.70
N GLU A 189 -1.69 13.44 -14.26
CA GLU A 189 -0.45 13.80 -14.98
C GLU A 189 -0.72 14.56 -16.29
N ARG A 190 -1.94 14.50 -16.86
CA ARG A 190 -2.34 15.34 -18.00
C ARG A 190 -2.24 16.84 -17.73
N ALA A 191 -2.21 17.27 -16.47
CA ALA A 191 -2.02 18.68 -16.11
C ALA A 191 -0.55 19.12 -16.13
N GLY A 192 0.39 18.17 -16.14
CA GLY A 192 1.83 18.39 -16.06
C GLY A 192 2.49 17.21 -15.37
N MET A 193 3.49 16.62 -16.01
CA MET A 193 4.12 15.39 -15.53
C MET A 193 5.00 15.65 -14.32
N THR A 194 4.78 14.94 -13.21
CA THR A 194 5.54 15.10 -11.97
C THR A 194 7.05 14.79 -12.15
N PRO A 195 7.93 15.45 -11.38
CA PRO A 195 9.39 15.33 -11.52
C PRO A 195 9.93 14.09 -10.78
N TRP A 196 9.66 12.88 -11.29
CA TRP A 196 10.11 11.63 -10.66
C TRP A 196 11.48 11.16 -11.18
N HIS A 197 12.23 10.46 -10.34
CA HIS A 197 13.58 9.98 -10.65
C HIS A 197 13.58 8.49 -11.02
N ARG A 198 14.00 8.16 -12.26
CA ARG A 198 13.97 6.77 -12.80
C ARG A 198 14.74 5.75 -11.97
N HIS A 199 16.01 6.05 -11.65
CA HIS A 199 16.86 5.12 -10.91
C HIS A 199 16.32 4.81 -9.51
N HIS A 200 15.91 5.85 -8.78
CA HIS A 200 15.26 5.72 -7.48
C HIS A 200 14.02 4.82 -7.55
N ILE A 201 13.13 5.00 -8.52
CA ILE A 201 11.98 4.09 -8.69
C ILE A 201 12.46 2.65 -8.90
N MET A 202 13.42 2.39 -9.80
CA MET A 202 13.94 1.04 -10.01
C MET A 202 14.53 0.43 -8.72
N GLU A 203 15.29 1.22 -7.97
CA GLU A 203 15.87 0.84 -6.68
C GLU A 203 14.77 0.42 -5.68
N ARG A 204 13.71 1.23 -5.54
CA ARG A 204 12.57 0.97 -4.65
C ARG A 204 11.87 -0.35 -4.95
N TYR A 205 11.62 -0.63 -6.24
CA TYR A 205 11.00 -1.90 -6.64
C TYR A 205 11.92 -3.10 -6.38
N GLY A 206 13.23 -2.94 -6.61
CA GLY A 206 14.23 -3.96 -6.29
C GLY A 206 14.29 -4.25 -4.79
N LEU A 207 14.33 -3.20 -3.96
CA LEU A 207 14.34 -3.28 -2.50
C LEU A 207 13.07 -3.94 -1.96
N LEU A 208 11.89 -3.50 -2.41
CA LEU A 208 10.62 -4.13 -2.02
C LEU A 208 10.63 -5.63 -2.37
N THR A 209 11.08 -5.98 -3.57
CA THR A 209 11.17 -7.39 -4.02
C THR A 209 12.10 -8.20 -3.13
N ILE A 210 13.29 -7.67 -2.78
CA ILE A 210 14.23 -8.35 -1.88
C ILE A 210 13.62 -8.55 -0.50
N ILE A 211 12.90 -7.56 0.04
CA ILE A 211 12.25 -7.68 1.36
C ILE A 211 11.13 -8.74 1.31
N VAL A 212 10.32 -8.77 0.26
CA VAL A 212 9.30 -9.83 0.06
C VAL A 212 9.96 -11.21 -0.03
N LEU A 213 11.05 -11.35 -0.79
CA LEU A 213 11.80 -12.61 -0.85
C LEU A 213 12.36 -13.00 0.53
N GLY A 214 12.86 -12.03 1.31
CA GLY A 214 13.30 -12.25 2.68
C GLY A 214 12.20 -12.85 3.56
N GLU A 215 10.97 -12.36 3.43
CA GLU A 215 9.81 -12.89 4.15
C GLU A 215 9.47 -14.33 3.76
N THR A 216 9.59 -14.67 2.47
CA THR A 216 9.40 -16.05 2.00
C THR A 216 10.47 -17.01 2.54
N LEU A 217 11.73 -16.54 2.63
CA LEU A 217 12.82 -17.31 3.24
C LEU A 217 12.59 -17.53 4.74
N LEU A 218 12.11 -16.51 5.45
CA LEU A 218 11.76 -16.62 6.87
C LEU A 218 10.64 -17.64 7.09
N SER A 219 9.57 -17.57 6.29
CA SER A 219 8.46 -18.53 6.33
C SER A 219 8.93 -19.96 6.06
N THR A 220 9.81 -20.14 5.07
CA THR A 220 10.41 -21.45 4.75
C THR A 220 11.26 -21.98 5.91
N SER A 221 12.03 -21.11 6.57
CA SER A 221 12.81 -21.49 7.76
C SER A 221 11.93 -21.95 8.92
N PHE A 222 10.76 -21.34 9.13
CA PHE A 222 9.81 -21.78 10.15
C PHE A 222 9.20 -23.14 9.80
N ALA A 223 8.80 -23.34 8.55
CA ALA A 223 8.27 -24.63 8.09
C ALA A 223 9.29 -25.76 8.27
N LEU A 224 10.56 -25.54 7.89
CA LEU A 224 11.62 -26.53 8.10
C LEU A 224 11.81 -26.88 9.58
N ARG A 225 11.80 -25.86 10.45
CA ARG A 225 11.92 -26.07 11.90
C ARG A 225 10.77 -26.92 12.44
N GLU A 226 9.53 -26.65 12.01
CA GLU A 226 8.36 -27.42 12.41
C GLU A 226 8.47 -28.89 11.99
N THR A 227 8.96 -29.17 10.78
CA THR A 227 9.20 -30.55 10.31
C THR A 227 10.27 -31.27 11.16
N PHE A 228 11.34 -30.59 11.57
CA PHE A 228 12.36 -31.17 12.45
C PHE A 228 11.82 -31.42 13.87
N ASP A 229 11.07 -30.47 14.42
CA ASP A 229 10.49 -30.58 15.77
C ASP A 229 9.41 -31.69 15.81
N ALA A 230 8.70 -31.94 14.70
CA ALA A 230 7.74 -33.03 14.56
C ALA A 230 8.36 -34.44 14.41
N GLY A 231 9.69 -34.54 14.27
CA GLY A 231 10.39 -35.82 14.10
C GLY A 231 10.15 -36.51 12.76
N GLU A 232 9.63 -35.78 11.75
CA GLU A 232 9.36 -36.34 10.41
C GLU A 232 10.63 -36.50 9.56
N VAL A 233 11.74 -35.90 9.99
CA VAL A 233 13.06 -36.05 9.36
C VAL A 233 14.02 -36.65 10.37
N ASP A 234 14.23 -37.96 10.27
CA ASP A 234 15.24 -38.67 11.05
C ASP A 234 16.63 -38.31 10.50
N LEU A 235 17.33 -37.40 11.19
CA LEU A 235 18.71 -37.00 10.85
C LEU A 235 19.76 -37.98 11.39
N ALA A 236 19.35 -39.20 11.77
CA ALA A 236 20.27 -40.30 12.07
C ALA A 236 21.02 -40.76 10.80
N LEU A 237 22.00 -39.96 10.38
CA LEU A 237 23.15 -40.38 9.58
C LEU A 237 24.27 -40.89 10.48
#